data_AF-A0A256W5B7-F1
#
_entry.id   AF-A0A256W5B7-F1
#
_cell.length_a   1.000
_cell.length_b   1.000
_cell.length_c   1.000
_cell.angle_alpha   90.00
_cell.angle_beta   90.00
_cell.angle_gamma   90.00
#
_symmetry.space_group_name_H-M   'P 1'
#
loop_
_entity.id
_entity.type
_entity.pdbx_description
1 polymer ?
#
loop_
_entity_poly.entity_id
_entity_poly.type
_entity_poly.pdbx_seq_one_letter_code
_entity_poly.pdbx_strand_id
1 'polypeptide(L)'
;MQDNTQTTKQKAVHINIVDNVYGSIAEIGGGQEVARAFFQAGGASGTVAKSISAYDKTFSDYYYNSNKPGRYVAEDRVIKMLHKEYTDLLNVISESKDCETKFFSFADTVETLNYHKNNKPHGWMGIRFQGSDRSKPNEVKLHFNLLENDGNLQQYTLGALGVNLIYACFHHHTTPNTFLISLMDNLDTDRIEIDLVSMEGPDLDYVDNRLLGVQMVKNGMTHAVMFDKDGNLNRPGDMLYKKDIVAIRGSFRPITYVGFDMIKTAIRMIKREGDYNKEKSIVLCEITMRNLMASGELDERDFLARVDILNGMNQNVMISNYSYFYRLSEYFNQFSINKLRLVIGIPTLENLVQDKYYSDLGGGVLEAFGRLFNKNVKLYVYPLIKNKRLKTGRLLNVDENIFYLYQHLLNNDKIVDMEDMNRAWQGIFARDVLNMIKTGEAGWEEKTPRFVSNYIIKNGLFGYKKPKEL
;
A
#
# COMPACT_ATOMS: atom_id res chain seq x y z
N MET A 1 20.10 20.70 -6.24
CA MET A 1 21.33 19.93 -6.52
C MET A 1 21.04 19.12 -7.77
N GLN A 2 21.88 19.17 -8.80
CA GLN A 2 21.75 18.27 -9.94
C GLN A 2 21.94 16.85 -9.42
N ASP A 3 20.86 16.07 -9.36
CA ASP A 3 20.95 14.66 -9.01
C ASP A 3 21.74 13.96 -10.10
N ASN A 4 22.92 13.46 -9.74
CA ASN A 4 23.78 12.73 -10.66
C ASN A 4 23.29 11.27 -10.72
N THR A 5 22.03 11.10 -11.16
CA THR A 5 21.36 9.79 -11.25
C THR A 5 22.20 8.87 -12.13
N GLN A 6 22.72 7.80 -11.54
CA GLN A 6 23.53 6.83 -12.28
C GLN A 6 22.65 6.04 -13.24
N THR A 7 23.11 5.87 -14.47
CA THR A 7 22.48 4.97 -15.44
C THR A 7 22.52 3.52 -14.95
N THR A 8 21.60 2.68 -15.42
CA THR A 8 21.59 1.24 -15.15
C THR A 8 22.94 0.59 -15.45
N LYS A 9 23.59 0.97 -16.56
CA LYS A 9 24.92 0.45 -16.91
C LYS A 9 25.99 0.89 -15.91
N GLN A 10 25.99 2.14 -15.47
CA GLN A 10 26.95 2.62 -14.47
C GLN A 10 26.81 1.88 -13.14
N LYS A 11 25.58 1.67 -12.66
CA LYS A 11 25.32 0.86 -11.46
C LYS A 11 25.81 -0.57 -11.61
N ALA A 12 25.49 -1.22 -12.73
CA ALA A 12 25.94 -2.59 -13.00
C ALA A 12 27.47 -2.71 -13.10
N VAL A 13 28.15 -1.73 -13.73
CA VAL A 13 29.63 -1.67 -13.76
C VAL A 13 30.20 -1.47 -12.35
N HIS A 14 29.60 -0.59 -11.54
CA HIS A 14 30.05 -0.34 -10.17
C HIS A 14 30.02 -1.64 -9.35
N ILE A 15 28.89 -2.36 -9.42
CA ILE A 15 28.73 -3.66 -8.76
C ILE A 15 29.73 -4.68 -9.30
N ASN A 16 29.95 -4.72 -10.62
CA ASN A 16 30.83 -5.71 -11.26
C ASN A 16 32.32 -5.54 -10.96
N ILE A 17 32.77 -4.29 -10.75
CA ILE A 17 34.20 -3.96 -10.75
C ILE A 17 34.66 -3.40 -9.41
N VAL A 18 33.83 -2.57 -8.77
CA VAL A 18 34.19 -1.83 -7.56
C VAL A 18 33.74 -2.58 -6.32
N ASP A 19 32.50 -3.07 -6.34
CA ASP A 19 31.95 -3.80 -5.19
C ASP A 19 32.53 -5.22 -5.13
N ASN A 20 32.97 -5.64 -3.95
CA ASN A 20 33.41 -7.02 -3.70
C ASN A 20 32.20 -7.94 -3.43
N VAL A 21 31.28 -8.00 -4.39
CA VAL A 21 29.99 -8.69 -4.30
C VAL A 21 29.92 -9.84 -5.29
N TYR A 22 29.42 -10.99 -4.83
CA TYR A 22 29.37 -12.21 -5.62
C TYR A 22 28.05 -12.95 -5.38
N GLY A 23 27.35 -13.37 -6.43
CA GLY A 23 26.00 -13.89 -6.23
C GLY A 23 25.37 -14.62 -7.40
N SER A 24 24.14 -15.06 -7.18
CA SER A 24 23.32 -15.73 -8.18
C SER A 24 22.15 -14.85 -8.63
N ILE A 25 21.72 -15.03 -9.88
CA ILE A 25 20.56 -14.36 -10.48
C ILE A 25 19.63 -15.44 -11.05
N ALA A 26 18.46 -15.64 -10.45
CA ALA A 26 17.48 -16.63 -10.90
C ALA A 26 16.20 -15.95 -11.39
N GLU A 27 15.93 -16.05 -12.69
CA GLU A 27 14.84 -15.33 -13.35
C GLU A 27 13.83 -16.32 -13.94
N ILE A 28 12.54 -16.10 -13.67
CA ILE A 28 11.46 -17.01 -14.10
C ILE A 28 10.37 -16.23 -14.83
N GLY A 29 9.94 -16.77 -15.97
CA GLY A 29 8.96 -16.14 -16.84
C GLY A 29 9.57 -15.03 -17.70
N GLY A 30 8.92 -13.87 -17.74
CA GLY A 30 9.30 -12.75 -18.60
C GLY A 30 10.41 -11.83 -18.06
N GLY A 31 10.96 -12.13 -16.88
CA GLY A 31 11.91 -11.30 -16.13
C GLY A 31 13.40 -11.37 -16.51
N GLN A 32 13.76 -11.90 -17.68
CA GLN A 32 15.13 -12.37 -17.99
C GLN A 32 16.14 -11.28 -18.40
N GLU A 33 16.21 -10.20 -17.62
CA GLU A 33 16.81 -8.94 -18.07
C GLU A 33 17.90 -8.42 -17.13
N VAL A 34 17.90 -8.85 -15.88
CA VAL A 34 18.85 -8.41 -14.86
C VAL A 34 20.22 -9.03 -15.13
N ALA A 35 20.30 -10.35 -15.33
CA ALA A 35 21.57 -11.01 -15.67
C ALA A 35 22.18 -10.42 -16.96
N ARG A 36 21.32 -10.16 -17.96
CA ARG A 36 21.72 -9.53 -19.22
C ARG A 36 22.36 -8.16 -18.99
N ALA A 37 21.80 -7.33 -18.12
CA ALA A 37 22.35 -6.01 -17.80
C ALA A 37 23.77 -6.11 -17.21
N PHE A 38 24.01 -7.07 -16.31
CA PHE A 38 25.34 -7.31 -15.76
C PHE A 38 26.34 -7.81 -16.83
N PHE A 39 25.93 -8.72 -17.71
CA PHE A 39 26.80 -9.21 -18.78
C PHE A 39 27.19 -8.11 -19.77
N GLN A 40 26.24 -7.24 -20.14
CA GLN A 40 26.48 -6.12 -21.06
C GLN A 40 27.31 -4.98 -20.43
N ALA A 41 27.27 -4.82 -19.12
CA ALA A 41 28.10 -3.86 -18.39
C ALA A 41 29.60 -4.23 -18.44
N GLY A 42 29.92 -5.54 -18.50
CA GLY A 42 31.28 -6.05 -18.44
C GLY A 42 31.77 -6.23 -16.99
N GLY A 43 32.74 -7.13 -16.78
CA GLY A 43 33.26 -7.49 -15.44
C GLY A 43 32.43 -8.52 -14.68
N ALA A 44 31.30 -8.99 -15.24
CA ALA A 44 30.36 -9.88 -14.56
C ALA A 44 30.94 -11.21 -14.06
N SER A 45 32.07 -11.70 -14.59
CA SER A 45 32.74 -12.89 -14.05
C SER A 45 33.23 -12.72 -12.60
N GLY A 46 33.43 -11.47 -12.18
CA GLY A 46 33.78 -11.11 -10.81
C GLY A 46 32.60 -11.03 -9.85
N THR A 47 31.36 -11.17 -10.34
CA THR A 47 30.13 -10.88 -9.58
C THR A 47 29.04 -11.92 -9.75
N VAL A 48 28.76 -12.38 -10.96
CA VAL A 48 27.71 -13.35 -11.26
C VAL A 48 28.29 -14.75 -11.23
N ALA A 49 28.08 -15.45 -10.12
CA ALA A 49 28.47 -16.84 -9.93
C ALA A 49 27.64 -17.81 -10.78
N LYS A 50 26.35 -17.50 -10.91
CA LYS A 50 25.34 -18.36 -11.50
C LYS A 50 24.19 -17.52 -12.01
N SER A 51 23.74 -17.76 -13.23
CA SER A 51 22.47 -17.24 -13.74
C SER A 51 21.59 -18.41 -14.18
N ILE A 52 20.32 -18.39 -13.81
CA ILE A 52 19.31 -19.36 -14.24
C ILE A 52 18.17 -18.62 -14.92
N SER A 53 17.74 -19.14 -16.06
CA SER A 53 16.47 -18.78 -16.70
C SER A 53 15.61 -20.04 -16.82
N ALA A 54 14.43 -20.03 -16.21
CA ALA A 54 13.46 -21.12 -16.32
C ALA A 54 12.13 -20.58 -16.86
N TYR A 55 11.90 -20.76 -18.15
CA TYR A 55 10.65 -20.34 -18.81
C TYR A 55 9.53 -21.37 -18.67
N ASP A 56 9.89 -22.66 -18.66
CA ASP A 56 8.94 -23.74 -18.53
C ASP A 56 8.48 -23.93 -17.08
N LYS A 57 7.17 -24.12 -16.91
CA LYS A 57 6.52 -24.27 -15.60
C LYS A 57 6.99 -25.52 -14.87
N THR A 58 7.19 -26.62 -15.58
CA THR A 58 7.63 -27.90 -14.98
C THR A 58 9.07 -27.81 -14.52
N PHE A 59 9.98 -27.23 -15.31
CA PHE A 59 11.35 -26.97 -14.86
C PHE A 59 11.39 -26.04 -13.65
N SER A 60 10.59 -24.97 -13.68
CA SER A 60 10.47 -24.07 -12.54
C SER A 60 10.04 -24.84 -11.28
N ASP A 61 9.02 -25.71 -11.37
CA ASP A 61 8.49 -26.49 -10.24
C ASP A 61 9.49 -27.54 -9.74
N TYR A 62 10.29 -28.12 -10.64
CA TYR A 62 11.39 -29.01 -10.31
C TYR A 62 12.45 -28.32 -9.45
N TYR A 63 12.90 -27.13 -9.85
CA TYR A 63 13.95 -26.42 -9.13
C TYR A 63 13.47 -25.80 -7.81
N TYR A 64 12.26 -25.22 -7.79
CA TYR A 64 11.87 -24.31 -6.71
C TYR A 64 10.57 -24.67 -5.97
N ASN A 65 9.88 -25.75 -6.35
CA ASN A 65 8.61 -26.11 -5.71
C ASN A 65 8.40 -27.61 -5.50
N SER A 66 9.49 -28.37 -5.39
CA SER A 66 9.45 -29.81 -5.09
C SER A 66 8.51 -30.60 -6.02
N ASN A 67 8.48 -30.25 -7.31
CA ASN A 67 7.60 -30.84 -8.33
C ASN A 67 6.09 -30.71 -8.06
N LYS A 68 5.68 -29.76 -7.20
CA LYS A 68 4.26 -29.46 -6.98
C LYS A 68 3.85 -28.26 -7.81
N PRO A 69 2.76 -28.33 -8.59
CA PRO A 69 2.25 -27.15 -9.28
C PRO A 69 1.75 -26.12 -8.26
N GLY A 70 1.95 -24.85 -8.57
CA GLY A 70 1.55 -23.73 -7.70
C GLY A 70 1.27 -22.46 -8.50
N ARG A 71 1.06 -21.35 -7.80
CA ARG A 71 0.99 -20.03 -8.42
C ARG A 71 2.41 -19.62 -8.85
N TYR A 72 2.60 -19.34 -10.14
CA TYR A 72 3.92 -19.06 -10.71
C TYR A 72 4.45 -17.67 -10.40
N VAL A 73 3.59 -16.64 -10.50
CA VAL A 73 3.90 -15.27 -10.08
C VAL A 73 3.32 -15.05 -8.69
N ALA A 74 4.15 -15.26 -7.68
CA ALA A 74 3.78 -15.22 -6.27
C ALA A 74 4.98 -14.95 -5.35
N GLU A 75 4.73 -14.27 -4.23
CA GLU A 75 5.73 -13.98 -3.20
C GLU A 75 6.44 -15.26 -2.70
N ASP A 76 5.66 -16.27 -2.30
CA ASP A 76 6.17 -17.56 -1.82
C ASP A 76 7.14 -18.22 -2.81
N ARG A 77 6.93 -18.01 -4.12
CA ARG A 77 7.80 -18.57 -5.15
C ARG A 77 9.15 -17.88 -5.17
N VAL A 78 9.17 -16.54 -5.14
CA VAL A 78 10.42 -15.76 -5.06
C VAL A 78 11.18 -16.07 -3.78
N ILE A 79 10.50 -16.17 -2.63
CA ILE A 79 11.14 -16.54 -1.36
C ILE A 79 11.83 -17.91 -1.44
N LYS A 80 11.16 -18.92 -2.02
CA LYS A 80 11.75 -20.25 -2.24
C LYS A 80 12.97 -20.21 -3.15
N MET A 81 12.92 -19.42 -4.22
CA MET A 81 14.05 -19.21 -5.13
C MET A 81 15.23 -18.58 -4.39
N LEU A 82 14.99 -17.47 -3.68
CA LEU A 82 16.01 -16.78 -2.90
C LEU A 82 16.69 -17.71 -1.90
N HIS A 83 15.90 -18.49 -1.15
CA HIS A 83 16.41 -19.44 -0.19
C HIS A 83 17.27 -20.51 -0.86
N LYS A 84 16.76 -21.17 -1.90
CA LYS A 84 17.48 -22.23 -2.61
C LYS A 84 18.81 -21.73 -3.17
N GLU A 85 18.77 -20.61 -3.88
CA GLU A 85 19.91 -20.06 -4.58
C GLU A 85 20.98 -19.50 -3.63
N TYR A 86 20.57 -18.87 -2.53
CA TYR A 86 21.51 -18.38 -1.50
C TYR A 86 22.18 -19.54 -0.76
N THR A 87 21.42 -20.59 -0.39
CA THR A 87 21.98 -21.79 0.24
C THR A 87 22.96 -22.51 -0.69
N ASP A 88 22.62 -22.67 -1.97
CA ASP A 88 23.53 -23.29 -2.95
C ASP A 88 24.82 -22.48 -3.10
N LEU A 89 24.71 -21.15 -3.20
CA LEU A 89 25.86 -20.26 -3.30
C LEU A 89 26.81 -20.43 -2.11
N LEU A 90 26.27 -20.47 -0.88
CA LEU A 90 27.07 -20.70 0.32
C LEU A 90 27.73 -22.09 0.30
N ASN A 91 26.98 -23.14 -0.03
CA ASN A 91 27.51 -24.51 -0.02
C ASN A 91 28.61 -24.75 -1.06
N VAL A 92 28.54 -24.10 -2.22
CA VAL A 92 29.45 -24.36 -3.34
C VAL A 92 30.67 -23.44 -3.30
N ILE A 93 30.48 -22.17 -2.90
CA ILE A 93 31.47 -21.11 -3.19
C ILE A 93 32.03 -20.48 -1.92
N SER A 94 31.33 -20.52 -0.78
CA SER A 94 31.72 -19.72 0.39
C SER A 94 33.12 -20.01 0.93
N GLU A 95 33.57 -21.27 0.87
CA GLU A 95 34.92 -21.68 1.30
C GLU A 95 36.03 -21.28 0.31
N SER A 96 35.67 -21.06 -0.97
CA SER A 96 36.61 -20.72 -2.04
C SER A 96 36.85 -19.21 -2.21
N LYS A 97 36.11 -18.38 -1.47
CA LYS A 97 36.14 -16.92 -1.58
C LYS A 97 36.62 -16.30 -0.27
N ASP A 98 37.15 -15.09 -0.41
CA ASP A 98 37.66 -14.31 0.72
C ASP A 98 36.56 -13.96 1.74
N CYS A 99 36.95 -13.71 2.99
CA CYS A 99 36.04 -13.27 4.05
C CYS A 99 35.38 -11.91 3.73
N GLU A 100 36.08 -11.05 2.96
CA GLU A 100 35.59 -9.74 2.54
C GLU A 100 34.56 -9.81 1.39
N THR A 101 34.42 -10.96 0.72
CA THR A 101 33.41 -11.12 -0.35
C THR A 101 32.01 -11.13 0.27
N LYS A 102 31.12 -10.28 -0.23
CA LYS A 102 29.71 -10.23 0.18
C LYS A 102 28.86 -11.03 -0.79
N PHE A 103 28.07 -11.97 -0.27
CA PHE A 103 27.20 -12.80 -1.09
C PHE A 103 25.82 -12.19 -1.37
N PHE A 104 25.24 -12.47 -2.53
CA PHE A 104 23.81 -12.24 -2.78
C PHE A 104 23.15 -13.33 -3.62
N SER A 105 21.83 -13.40 -3.52
CA SER A 105 20.96 -14.18 -4.38
C SER A 105 19.82 -13.28 -4.79
N PHE A 106 19.67 -13.03 -6.09
CA PHE A 106 18.55 -12.31 -6.68
C PHE A 106 17.59 -13.31 -7.31
N ALA A 107 16.30 -13.07 -7.15
CA ALA A 107 15.27 -13.88 -7.78
C ALA A 107 14.10 -13.03 -8.27
N ASP A 108 13.51 -13.42 -9.40
CA ASP A 108 12.24 -12.86 -9.85
C ASP A 108 11.27 -13.89 -10.43
N THR A 109 9.99 -13.53 -10.38
CA THR A 109 8.92 -14.22 -11.10
C THR A 109 8.02 -13.18 -11.75
N VAL A 110 7.94 -13.19 -13.09
CA VAL A 110 7.28 -12.10 -13.83
C VAL A 110 6.37 -12.61 -14.92
N GLU A 111 5.16 -12.04 -14.99
CA GLU A 111 4.26 -12.15 -16.13
C GLU A 111 4.29 -10.83 -16.92
N THR A 112 4.83 -10.88 -18.13
CA THR A 112 4.86 -9.75 -19.08
C THR A 112 3.63 -9.76 -19.98
N LEU A 113 3.48 -8.74 -20.84
CA LEU A 113 2.41 -8.71 -21.83
C LEU A 113 2.38 -9.97 -22.69
N ASN A 114 1.20 -10.58 -22.76
CA ASN A 114 0.95 -11.62 -23.75
C ASN A 114 0.71 -11.00 -25.13
N TYR A 115 0.77 -11.83 -26.17
CA TYR A 115 0.57 -11.40 -27.56
C TYR A 115 -0.75 -10.64 -27.79
N HIS A 116 -1.81 -11.03 -27.08
CA HIS A 116 -3.13 -10.43 -27.19
C HIS A 116 -3.32 -9.16 -26.35
N LYS A 117 -2.34 -8.78 -25.53
CA LYS A 117 -2.35 -7.61 -24.63
C LYS A 117 -3.60 -7.54 -23.76
N ASN A 118 -4.07 -8.69 -23.27
CA ASN A 118 -5.30 -8.80 -22.48
C ASN A 118 -5.06 -9.21 -21.02
N ASN A 119 -3.80 -9.43 -20.64
CA ASN A 119 -3.39 -9.70 -19.26
C ASN A 119 -2.99 -8.40 -18.53
N LYS A 120 -2.76 -8.52 -17.23
CA LYS A 120 -2.22 -7.44 -16.37
C LYS A 120 -0.79 -7.80 -15.97
N PRO A 121 0.21 -7.25 -16.67
CA PRO A 121 1.61 -7.57 -16.41
C PRO A 121 2.04 -7.15 -15.00
N HIS A 122 2.65 -8.06 -14.26
CA HIS A 122 3.09 -7.83 -12.88
C HIS A 122 4.16 -8.85 -12.50
N GLY A 123 4.86 -8.61 -11.40
CA GLY A 123 5.91 -9.50 -10.94
C GLY A 123 6.31 -9.31 -9.49
N TRP A 124 7.10 -10.27 -9.02
CA TRP A 124 7.82 -10.21 -7.76
C TRP A 124 9.31 -10.23 -8.05
N MET A 125 10.05 -9.35 -7.39
CA MET A 125 11.51 -9.41 -7.32
C MET A 125 11.93 -9.50 -5.86
N GLY A 126 13.04 -10.15 -5.60
CA GLY A 126 13.65 -10.09 -4.30
C GLY A 126 15.14 -10.37 -4.35
N ILE A 127 15.77 -10.10 -3.22
CA ILE A 127 17.19 -10.29 -3.03
C ILE A 127 17.46 -10.70 -1.59
N ARG A 128 18.26 -11.74 -1.42
CA ARG A 128 18.97 -12.03 -0.18
C ARG A 128 20.39 -11.54 -0.33
N PHE A 129 20.85 -10.71 0.59
CA PHE A 129 22.21 -10.20 0.56
C PHE A 129 22.87 -10.37 1.92
N GLN A 130 24.16 -10.61 1.89
CA GLN A 130 24.97 -10.85 3.08
C GLN A 130 25.04 -9.57 3.91
N GLY A 131 24.60 -9.70 5.15
CA GLY A 131 24.68 -8.68 6.18
C GLY A 131 25.95 -8.76 7.02
N SER A 132 25.83 -8.32 8.27
CA SER A 132 26.86 -8.46 9.32
C SER A 132 27.19 -9.93 9.64
N ASP A 133 26.18 -10.81 9.61
CA ASP A 133 26.33 -12.26 9.81
C ASP A 133 26.15 -12.99 8.46
N ARG A 134 27.23 -13.64 7.99
CA ARG A 134 27.22 -14.40 6.72
C ARG A 134 26.16 -15.51 6.70
N SER A 135 25.84 -16.09 7.86
CA SER A 135 24.85 -17.16 7.98
C SER A 135 23.41 -16.68 8.00
N LYS A 136 23.18 -15.38 8.25
CA LYS A 136 21.84 -14.77 8.35
C LYS A 136 21.73 -13.60 7.36
N PRO A 137 21.32 -13.87 6.11
CA PRO A 137 21.17 -12.81 5.13
C PRO A 137 20.04 -11.85 5.51
N ASN A 138 20.15 -10.62 5.04
CA ASN A 138 19.02 -9.71 4.93
C ASN A 138 18.22 -10.05 3.67
N GLU A 139 16.91 -9.83 3.69
CA GLU A 139 15.99 -10.07 2.58
C GLU A 139 15.22 -8.79 2.26
N VAL A 140 15.20 -8.43 0.97
CA VAL A 140 14.30 -7.40 0.44
C VAL A 140 13.48 -8.02 -0.66
N LYS A 141 12.18 -7.76 -0.63
CA LYS A 141 11.24 -8.21 -1.66
C LYS A 141 10.33 -7.08 -2.06
N LEU A 142 9.91 -7.09 -3.33
CA LEU A 142 8.99 -6.11 -3.86
C LEU A 142 8.03 -6.75 -4.86
N HIS A 143 6.85 -6.13 -4.98
CA HIS A 143 5.90 -6.41 -6.05
C HIS A 143 5.73 -5.14 -6.89
N PHE A 144 5.49 -5.35 -8.18
CA PHE A 144 5.29 -4.27 -9.13
C PHE A 144 4.28 -4.64 -10.22
N ASN A 145 3.66 -3.61 -10.80
CA ASN A 145 2.82 -3.70 -11.98
C ASN A 145 3.52 -2.97 -13.14
N LEU A 146 3.59 -3.61 -14.31
CA LEU A 146 4.12 -2.97 -15.51
C LEU A 146 2.95 -2.33 -16.26
N LEU A 147 3.00 -1.00 -16.38
CA LEU A 147 1.94 -0.17 -16.97
C LEU A 147 2.14 0.02 -18.49
N GLU A 148 3.34 -0.29 -18.98
CA GLU A 148 3.71 -0.19 -20.38
C GLU A 148 2.89 -1.16 -21.24
N ASN A 149 2.54 -0.72 -22.45
CA ASN A 149 1.84 -1.53 -23.45
C ASN A 149 2.77 -2.13 -24.53
N ASP A 150 4.07 -2.22 -24.24
CA ASP A 150 5.12 -2.74 -25.13
C ASP A 150 6.05 -3.71 -24.38
N GLY A 151 6.28 -4.89 -24.95
CA GLY A 151 7.06 -5.95 -24.28
C GLY A 151 8.56 -5.67 -24.20
N ASN A 152 9.15 -4.96 -25.16
CA ASN A 152 10.57 -4.63 -25.14
C ASN A 152 10.84 -3.53 -24.10
N LEU A 153 9.91 -2.57 -23.96
CA LEU A 153 9.98 -1.58 -22.90
C LEU A 153 9.88 -2.24 -21.52
N GLN A 154 8.96 -3.20 -21.35
CA GLN A 154 8.86 -3.99 -20.11
C GLN A 154 10.17 -4.70 -19.77
N GLN A 155 10.84 -5.30 -20.76
CA GLN A 155 12.14 -5.93 -20.55
C GLN A 155 13.20 -4.94 -20.05
N TYR A 156 13.29 -3.76 -20.66
CA TYR A 156 14.18 -2.71 -20.20
C TYR A 156 13.88 -2.30 -18.75
N THR A 157 12.60 -2.06 -18.44
CA THR A 157 12.13 -1.69 -17.10
C THR A 157 12.51 -2.74 -16.05
N LEU A 158 12.34 -4.02 -16.38
CA LEU A 158 12.70 -5.14 -15.49
C LEU A 158 14.20 -5.19 -15.21
N GLY A 159 15.03 -5.09 -16.25
CA GLY A 159 16.48 -5.05 -16.09
C GLY A 159 16.96 -3.86 -15.26
N ALA A 160 16.39 -2.68 -15.49
CA ALA A 160 16.70 -1.48 -14.71
C ALA A 160 16.28 -1.61 -13.25
N LEU A 161 15.06 -2.08 -12.98
CA LEU A 161 14.57 -2.28 -11.60
C LEU A 161 15.41 -3.30 -10.84
N GLY A 162 15.74 -4.45 -11.46
CA GLY A 162 16.54 -5.48 -10.81
C GLY A 162 17.96 -5.02 -10.48
N VAL A 163 18.62 -4.29 -11.39
CA VAL A 163 19.93 -3.67 -11.11
C VAL A 163 19.82 -2.60 -10.03
N ASN A 164 18.78 -1.76 -10.06
CA ASN A 164 18.52 -0.77 -9.02
C ASN A 164 18.33 -1.42 -7.64
N LEU A 165 17.59 -2.54 -7.57
CA LEU A 165 17.37 -3.28 -6.33
C LEU A 165 18.68 -3.85 -5.77
N ILE A 166 19.48 -4.52 -6.60
CA ILE A 166 20.79 -5.06 -6.17
C ILE A 166 21.69 -3.92 -5.68
N TYR A 167 21.77 -2.83 -6.44
CA TYR A 167 22.56 -1.65 -6.07
C TYR A 167 22.11 -1.06 -4.73
N ALA A 168 20.80 -0.86 -4.54
CA ALA A 168 20.23 -0.27 -3.34
C ALA A 168 20.52 -1.11 -2.08
N CYS A 169 20.54 -2.44 -2.18
CA CYS A 169 20.90 -3.31 -1.07
C CYS A 169 22.34 -3.09 -0.57
N PHE A 170 23.29 -2.85 -1.47
CA PHE A 170 24.69 -2.65 -1.07
C PHE A 170 25.03 -1.20 -0.71
N HIS A 171 24.31 -0.23 -1.25
CA HIS A 171 24.66 1.19 -1.12
C HIS A 171 23.67 2.03 -0.30
N HIS A 172 22.42 1.59 -0.13
CA HIS A 172 21.35 2.41 0.45
C HIS A 172 20.53 1.73 1.56
N HIS A 173 20.84 0.48 1.94
CA HIS A 173 20.08 -0.30 2.93
C HIS A 173 20.00 0.33 4.34
N THR A 174 20.86 1.30 4.67
CA THR A 174 20.84 2.05 5.94
C THR A 174 19.94 3.30 5.90
N THR A 175 19.41 3.65 4.72
CA THR A 175 18.58 4.85 4.50
C THR A 175 17.33 4.48 3.71
N PRO A 176 16.27 3.98 4.37
CA PRO A 176 15.14 3.34 3.67
C PRO A 176 14.43 4.23 2.65
N ASN A 177 14.30 5.53 2.90
CA ASN A 177 13.68 6.43 1.92
C ASN A 177 14.58 6.65 0.68
N THR A 178 15.90 6.78 0.86
CA THR A 178 16.86 6.84 -0.25
C THR A 178 16.85 5.54 -1.05
N PHE A 179 16.78 4.40 -0.36
CA PHE A 179 16.62 3.09 -0.98
C PHE A 179 15.40 3.09 -1.92
N LEU A 180 14.22 3.45 -1.41
CA LEU A 180 12.98 3.47 -2.20
C LEU A 180 13.06 4.38 -3.42
N ILE A 181 13.58 5.60 -3.25
CA ILE A 181 13.74 6.55 -4.36
C ILE A 181 14.69 5.98 -5.43
N SER A 182 15.81 5.37 -5.01
CA SER A 182 16.81 4.81 -5.93
C SER A 182 16.32 3.61 -6.76
N LEU A 183 15.23 2.95 -6.33
CA LEU A 183 14.58 1.89 -7.12
C LEU A 183 14.03 2.43 -8.45
N MET A 184 13.61 3.70 -8.45
CA MET A 184 13.03 4.38 -9.61
C MET A 184 14.08 5.09 -10.48
N ASP A 185 15.37 4.95 -10.21
CA ASP A 185 16.41 5.59 -11.03
C ASP A 185 16.33 5.11 -12.48
N ASN A 186 16.17 6.07 -13.42
CA ASN A 186 15.94 5.83 -14.85
C ASN A 186 14.60 5.14 -15.19
N LEU A 187 13.63 5.16 -14.26
CA LEU A 187 12.28 4.65 -14.45
C LEU A 187 11.26 5.75 -14.17
N ASP A 188 10.24 5.83 -15.03
CA ASP A 188 9.14 6.78 -14.89
C ASP A 188 7.92 6.08 -14.26
N THR A 189 7.12 6.82 -13.49
CA THR A 189 5.93 6.29 -12.78
C THR A 189 4.75 5.93 -13.70
N ASP A 190 4.81 6.33 -14.97
CA ASP A 190 3.85 5.92 -16.01
C ASP A 190 4.20 4.56 -16.63
N ARG A 191 5.41 4.03 -16.37
CA ARG A 191 5.87 2.73 -16.87
C ARG A 191 5.71 1.61 -15.86
N ILE A 192 5.94 1.92 -14.59
CA ILE A 192 5.93 0.93 -13.52
C ILE A 192 5.35 1.51 -12.24
N GLU A 193 4.57 0.68 -11.56
CA GLU A 193 4.08 0.94 -10.20
C GLU A 193 4.70 -0.08 -9.26
N ILE A 194 5.42 0.37 -8.23
CA ILE A 194 5.90 -0.49 -7.14
C ILE A 194 4.91 -0.33 -5.98
N ASP A 195 4.08 -1.35 -5.76
CA ASP A 195 2.95 -1.32 -4.81
C ASP A 195 3.23 -2.05 -3.49
N LEU A 196 4.37 -2.76 -3.39
CA LEU A 196 4.84 -3.38 -2.17
C LEU A 196 6.36 -3.43 -2.14
N VAL A 197 6.96 -3.02 -1.02
CA VAL A 197 8.36 -3.30 -0.66
C VAL A 197 8.36 -3.77 0.78
N SER A 198 9.08 -4.84 1.05
CA SER A 198 9.30 -5.37 2.39
C SER A 198 10.77 -5.64 2.61
N MET A 199 11.25 -5.23 3.77
CA MET A 199 12.62 -5.39 4.25
C MET A 199 12.58 -6.19 5.56
N GLU A 200 13.43 -7.21 5.66
CA GLU A 200 13.61 -7.99 6.87
C GLU A 200 15.05 -8.53 6.96
N GLY A 201 15.54 -8.73 8.18
CA GLY A 201 16.89 -9.24 8.39
C GLY A 201 17.57 -8.63 9.61
N PRO A 202 18.72 -9.20 10.03
CA PRO A 202 19.44 -8.74 11.21
C PRO A 202 19.90 -7.28 11.12
N ASP A 203 20.22 -6.78 9.91
CA ASP A 203 20.67 -5.40 9.72
C ASP A 203 19.55 -4.45 9.28
N LEU A 204 18.32 -4.95 9.20
CA LEU A 204 17.12 -4.22 8.77
C LEU A 204 16.06 -4.17 9.88
N ASP A 205 16.40 -4.56 11.11
CA ASP A 205 15.49 -4.61 12.26
C ASP A 205 14.92 -3.24 12.66
N TYR A 206 15.64 -2.17 12.35
CA TYR A 206 15.24 -0.79 12.56
C TYR A 206 14.15 -0.32 11.57
N VAL A 207 13.87 -1.09 10.51
CA VAL A 207 12.92 -0.72 9.45
C VAL A 207 11.51 -1.17 9.80
N ASP A 208 10.59 -0.21 9.92
CA ASP A 208 9.16 -0.51 9.98
C ASP A 208 8.58 -0.55 8.56
N ASN A 209 8.13 -1.73 8.12
CA ASN A 209 7.54 -1.93 6.79
C ASN A 209 6.28 -1.07 6.55
N ARG A 210 5.62 -0.57 7.59
CA ARG A 210 4.50 0.38 7.47
C ARG A 210 4.99 1.77 7.07
N LEU A 211 6.16 2.18 7.58
CA LEU A 211 6.82 3.40 7.16
C LEU A 211 7.28 3.32 5.70
N LEU A 212 7.84 2.18 5.27
CA LEU A 212 8.13 1.95 3.85
C LEU A 212 6.87 2.14 2.99
N GLY A 213 5.77 1.50 3.41
CA GLY A 213 4.46 1.62 2.77
C GLY A 213 4.03 3.07 2.49
N VAL A 214 4.00 3.89 3.54
CA VAL A 214 3.57 5.30 3.40
C VAL A 214 4.57 6.15 2.61
N GLN A 215 5.87 5.87 2.72
CA GLN A 215 6.89 6.59 1.93
C GLN A 215 6.75 6.27 0.44
N MET A 216 6.39 5.04 0.04
CA MET A 216 6.10 4.73 -1.38
C MET A 216 4.94 5.58 -1.94
N VAL A 217 3.86 5.75 -1.18
CA VAL A 217 2.73 6.61 -1.58
C VAL A 217 3.14 8.08 -1.65
N LYS A 218 3.96 8.52 -0.69
CA LYS A 218 4.52 9.88 -0.66
C LYS A 218 5.44 10.17 -1.85
N ASN A 219 6.25 9.20 -2.24
CA ASN A 219 7.21 9.28 -3.35
C ASN A 219 6.56 9.05 -4.72
N GLY A 220 5.25 8.77 -4.77
CA GLY A 220 4.51 8.58 -6.03
C GLY A 220 4.74 7.24 -6.71
N MET A 221 5.32 6.27 -6.01
CA MET A 221 5.63 4.93 -6.54
C MET A 221 4.36 4.07 -6.69
N THR A 222 3.36 4.31 -5.84
CA THR A 222 2.01 3.76 -5.91
C THR A 222 1.01 4.78 -5.37
N HIS A 223 -0.25 4.63 -5.76
CA HIS A 223 -1.32 5.50 -5.27
C HIS A 223 -1.89 5.07 -3.91
N ALA A 224 -1.71 3.81 -3.52
CA ALA A 224 -2.20 3.33 -2.24
C ALA A 224 -1.48 2.08 -1.73
N VAL A 225 -1.38 1.99 -0.41
CA VAL A 225 -0.91 0.79 0.31
C VAL A 225 -1.94 0.33 1.32
N MET A 226 -1.94 -0.96 1.65
CA MET A 226 -2.88 -1.56 2.59
C MET A 226 -2.18 -2.38 3.67
N PHE A 227 -2.59 -2.15 4.91
CA PHE A 227 -2.17 -2.91 6.08
C PHE A 227 -3.34 -3.74 6.58
N ASP A 228 -3.08 -5.02 6.86
CA ASP A 228 -4.07 -5.86 7.51
C ASP A 228 -4.28 -5.44 8.98
N LYS A 229 -5.19 -6.15 9.66
CA LYS A 229 -5.51 -5.95 11.08
C LYS A 229 -4.31 -6.12 12.02
N ASP A 230 -3.27 -6.82 11.59
CA ASP A 230 -2.06 -7.11 12.38
C ASP A 230 -0.93 -6.12 12.04
N GLY A 231 -1.16 -5.22 11.08
CA GLY A 231 -0.22 -4.18 10.66
C GLY A 231 0.70 -4.62 9.52
N ASN A 232 0.51 -5.80 8.95
CA ASN A 232 1.35 -6.28 7.84
C ASN A 232 0.92 -5.64 6.52
N LEU A 233 1.90 -5.19 5.75
CA LEU A 233 1.69 -4.70 4.40
C LEU A 233 1.23 -5.85 3.50
N ASN A 234 0.13 -5.64 2.77
CA ASN A 234 -0.47 -6.65 1.90
C ASN A 234 -0.74 -6.08 0.51
N ARG A 235 -0.60 -6.92 -0.52
CA ARG A 235 -0.97 -6.53 -1.88
C ARG A 235 -2.49 -6.28 -1.96
N PRO A 236 -2.94 -5.12 -2.45
CA PRO A 236 -4.36 -4.80 -2.56
C PRO A 236 -5.17 -5.86 -3.32
N GLY A 237 -4.63 -6.37 -4.44
CA GLY A 237 -5.31 -7.38 -5.25
C GLY A 237 -5.63 -8.68 -4.51
N ASP A 238 -4.76 -9.13 -3.60
CA ASP A 238 -4.99 -10.35 -2.82
C ASP A 238 -5.94 -10.09 -1.66
N MET A 239 -5.76 -8.97 -0.97
CA MET A 239 -6.56 -8.59 0.19
C MET A 239 -8.04 -8.35 -0.17
N LEU A 240 -8.30 -7.83 -1.36
CA LEU A 240 -9.64 -7.44 -1.83
C LEU A 240 -10.34 -8.52 -2.67
N TYR A 241 -9.65 -9.60 -3.03
CA TYR A 241 -10.17 -10.60 -3.95
C TYR A 241 -11.48 -11.24 -3.46
N LYS A 242 -12.55 -11.04 -4.23
CA LYS A 242 -13.93 -11.49 -3.99
C LYS A 242 -14.45 -11.08 -2.61
N LYS A 243 -14.04 -9.91 -2.12
CA LYS A 243 -14.53 -9.33 -0.85
C LYS A 243 -15.63 -8.29 -1.06
N ASP A 244 -16.52 -8.21 -0.08
CA ASP A 244 -17.41 -7.07 0.19
C ASP A 244 -16.61 -6.05 1.03
N ILE A 245 -16.49 -4.82 0.53
CA ILE A 245 -15.61 -3.80 1.11
C ILE A 245 -16.46 -2.69 1.73
N VAL A 246 -16.16 -2.37 2.99
CA VAL A 246 -16.59 -1.13 3.65
C VAL A 246 -15.36 -0.25 3.82
N ALA A 247 -15.30 0.86 3.12
CA ALA A 247 -14.19 1.81 3.19
C ALA A 247 -14.65 3.11 3.89
N ILE A 248 -13.89 3.53 4.90
CA ILE A 248 -14.20 4.70 5.72
C ILE A 248 -13.01 5.64 5.68
N ARG A 249 -13.20 6.84 5.12
CA ARG A 249 -12.17 7.88 5.04
C ARG A 249 -12.14 8.69 6.32
N GLY A 250 -10.96 8.87 6.91
CA GLY A 250 -10.80 9.70 8.10
C GLY A 250 -9.35 10.05 8.43
N SER A 251 -9.16 11.10 9.24
CA SER A 251 -7.84 11.39 9.80
C SER A 251 -7.45 10.41 10.91
N PHE A 252 -8.44 9.82 11.59
CA PHE A 252 -8.31 8.93 12.74
C PHE A 252 -7.34 9.43 13.82
N ARG A 253 -7.35 10.74 14.08
CA ARG A 253 -6.42 11.43 14.98
C ARG A 253 -7.10 12.12 16.17
N PRO A 254 -7.46 11.40 17.24
CA PRO A 254 -7.69 9.95 17.27
C PRO A 254 -9.06 9.57 16.69
N ILE A 255 -9.32 8.27 16.53
CA ILE A 255 -10.68 7.78 16.27
C ILE A 255 -11.58 8.02 17.50
N THR A 256 -12.76 8.61 17.27
CA THR A 256 -13.76 8.89 18.32
C THR A 256 -14.88 7.85 18.31
N TYR A 257 -15.79 7.92 19.28
CA TYR A 257 -16.99 7.09 19.30
C TYR A 257 -17.88 7.25 18.05
N VAL A 258 -17.87 8.41 17.39
CA VAL A 258 -18.58 8.61 16.11
C VAL A 258 -17.96 7.77 15.01
N GLY A 259 -16.64 7.81 14.84
CA GLY A 259 -15.95 6.98 13.83
C GLY A 259 -16.14 5.49 14.10
N PHE A 260 -16.13 5.10 15.38
CA PHE A 260 -16.40 3.72 15.77
C PHE A 260 -17.84 3.29 15.51
N ASP A 261 -18.82 4.17 15.74
CA ASP A 261 -20.22 3.87 15.45
C ASP A 261 -20.50 3.82 13.94
N MET A 262 -19.82 4.66 13.13
CA MET A 262 -19.83 4.55 11.67
C MET A 262 -19.38 3.15 11.22
N ILE A 263 -18.24 2.65 11.73
CA ILE A 263 -17.75 1.29 11.43
C ILE A 263 -18.80 0.23 11.79
N LYS A 264 -19.28 0.25 13.03
CA LYS A 264 -20.24 -0.76 13.53
C LYS A 264 -21.54 -0.75 12.74
N THR A 265 -22.06 0.43 12.45
CA THR A 265 -23.32 0.59 11.73
C THR A 265 -23.18 0.15 10.28
N ALA A 266 -22.07 0.49 9.62
CA ALA A 266 -21.80 0.03 8.25
C ALA A 266 -21.71 -1.51 8.17
N ILE A 267 -21.06 -2.15 9.16
CA ILE A 267 -21.03 -3.61 9.27
C ILE A 267 -22.44 -4.19 9.47
N ARG A 268 -23.29 -3.57 10.30
CA ARG A 268 -24.68 -4.02 10.48
C ARG A 268 -25.48 -3.91 9.18
N MET A 269 -25.31 -2.83 8.43
CA MET A 269 -26.02 -2.62 7.17
C MET A 269 -25.56 -3.60 6.08
N ILE A 270 -24.26 -3.78 5.88
CA ILE A 270 -23.77 -4.71 4.85
C ILE A 270 -24.17 -6.16 5.15
N LYS A 271 -24.32 -6.54 6.43
CA LYS A 271 -24.87 -7.83 6.85
C LYS A 271 -26.32 -8.07 6.42
N ARG A 272 -27.11 -7.00 6.28
CA ARG A 272 -28.50 -7.06 5.82
C ARG A 272 -28.60 -7.06 4.28
N GLU A 273 -27.50 -6.77 3.58
CA GLU A 273 -27.46 -6.72 2.12
C GLU A 273 -27.10 -8.08 1.48
N GLY A 274 -28.10 -8.94 1.27
CA GLY A 274 -27.94 -10.23 0.58
C GLY A 274 -27.10 -11.25 1.35
N ASP A 275 -26.37 -12.11 0.64
CA ASP A 275 -25.58 -13.19 1.25
C ASP A 275 -24.30 -12.65 1.90
N TYR A 276 -24.39 -12.27 3.16
CA TYR A 276 -23.24 -11.82 3.95
C TYR A 276 -22.37 -13.01 4.37
N ASN A 277 -21.08 -12.91 4.09
CA ASN A 277 -20.05 -13.79 4.65
C ASN A 277 -18.98 -12.95 5.34
N LYS A 278 -18.75 -13.21 6.62
CA LYS A 278 -17.78 -12.48 7.46
C LYS A 278 -16.35 -12.58 6.90
N GLU A 279 -15.93 -13.75 6.43
CA GLU A 279 -14.59 -13.95 5.87
C GLU A 279 -14.45 -13.27 4.52
N LYS A 280 -15.54 -13.11 3.79
CA LYS A 280 -15.58 -12.35 2.52
C LYS A 280 -15.93 -10.88 2.72
N SER A 281 -15.88 -10.35 3.95
CA SER A 281 -16.16 -8.95 4.23
C SER A 281 -14.96 -8.29 4.89
N ILE A 282 -14.59 -7.10 4.42
CA ILE A 282 -13.45 -6.36 4.95
C ILE A 282 -13.82 -4.90 5.22
N VAL A 283 -13.37 -4.38 6.36
CA VAL A 283 -13.45 -2.96 6.68
C VAL A 283 -12.06 -2.36 6.51
N LEU A 284 -11.99 -1.25 5.78
CA LEU A 284 -10.78 -0.48 5.51
C LEU A 284 -10.95 0.94 6.04
N CYS A 285 -10.09 1.33 6.96
CA CYS A 285 -9.96 2.70 7.42
C CYS A 285 -8.93 3.40 6.53
N GLU A 286 -9.39 4.29 5.66
CA GLU A 286 -8.54 5.00 4.72
C GLU A 286 -8.09 6.36 5.30
N ILE A 287 -6.77 6.55 5.36
CA ILE A 287 -6.12 7.81 5.70
C ILE A 287 -5.49 8.37 4.44
N THR A 288 -5.82 9.61 4.09
CA THR A 288 -5.22 10.25 2.91
C THR A 288 -3.85 10.84 3.23
N MET A 289 -2.95 10.90 2.25
CA MET A 289 -1.68 11.62 2.35
C MET A 289 -1.88 13.08 2.74
N ARG A 290 -2.97 13.71 2.28
CA ARG A 290 -3.36 15.07 2.71
C ARG A 290 -3.57 15.16 4.23
N ASN A 291 -4.11 14.12 4.86
CA ASN A 291 -4.29 14.09 6.32
C ASN A 291 -3.00 13.80 7.09
N LEU A 292 -2.04 13.12 6.46
CA LEU A 292 -0.73 12.83 7.06
C LEU A 292 0.23 14.02 6.92
N MET A 293 0.16 14.74 5.80
CA MET A 293 1.00 15.89 5.47
C MET A 293 0.41 17.23 5.94
N ALA A 294 -0.59 17.22 6.84
CA ALA A 294 -1.30 18.43 7.26
C ALA A 294 -0.39 19.47 7.94
N SER A 295 0.74 19.05 8.51
CA SER A 295 1.80 19.89 9.11
C SER A 295 2.90 20.30 8.12
N GLY A 296 2.80 19.94 6.84
CA GLY A 296 3.83 20.16 5.81
C GLY A 296 4.77 18.97 5.64
N GLU A 297 5.04 18.23 6.71
CA GLU A 297 5.87 17.01 6.69
C GLU A 297 5.14 15.80 7.30
N LEU A 298 5.60 14.60 6.95
CA LEU A 298 5.09 13.35 7.50
C LEU A 298 5.63 13.16 8.92
N ASP A 299 4.75 13.25 9.91
CA ASP A 299 5.05 12.85 11.29
C ASP A 299 4.91 11.33 11.40
N GLU A 300 6.04 10.62 11.32
CA GLU A 300 6.10 9.15 11.35
C GLU A 300 5.53 8.56 12.64
N ARG A 301 5.77 9.21 13.79
CA ARG A 301 5.24 8.77 15.09
C ARG A 301 3.72 8.93 15.13
N ASP A 302 3.20 10.03 14.62
CA ASP A 302 1.76 10.28 14.54
C ASP A 302 1.07 9.32 13.56
N PHE A 303 1.71 9.02 12.43
CA PHE A 303 1.23 8.01 11.48
C PHE A 303 1.16 6.61 12.13
N LEU A 304 2.25 6.12 12.71
CA LEU A 304 2.31 4.80 13.35
C LEU A 304 1.27 4.70 14.47
N ALA A 305 1.13 5.74 15.29
CA ALA A 305 0.12 5.80 16.35
C ALA A 305 -1.31 5.63 15.82
N ARG A 306 -1.65 6.24 14.68
CA ARG A 306 -2.98 6.07 14.06
C ARG A 306 -3.18 4.64 13.56
N VAL A 307 -2.16 4.05 12.93
CA VAL A 307 -2.20 2.66 12.45
C VAL A 307 -2.35 1.69 13.63
N ASP A 308 -1.54 1.83 14.67
CA ASP A 308 -1.59 0.98 15.87
C ASP A 308 -2.94 1.04 16.58
N ILE A 309 -3.55 2.22 16.70
CA ILE A 309 -4.87 2.38 17.29
C ILE A 309 -5.93 1.64 16.46
N LEU A 310 -5.88 1.75 15.12
CA LEU A 310 -6.82 1.10 14.23
C LEU A 310 -6.64 -0.42 14.22
N ASN A 311 -5.40 -0.91 14.16
CA ASN A 311 -5.07 -2.33 14.25
C ASN A 311 -5.45 -2.93 15.61
N GLY A 312 -5.21 -2.21 16.71
CA GLY A 312 -5.66 -2.60 18.05
C GLY A 312 -7.19 -2.66 18.18
N MET A 313 -7.92 -1.99 17.30
CA MET A 313 -9.38 -2.12 17.13
C MET A 313 -9.78 -3.15 16.08
N ASN A 314 -8.86 -4.01 15.65
CA ASN A 314 -9.02 -5.05 14.63
C ASN A 314 -9.54 -4.49 13.29
N GLN A 315 -9.05 -3.32 12.89
CA GLN A 315 -9.35 -2.69 11.60
C GLN A 315 -8.14 -2.81 10.67
N ASN A 316 -8.42 -2.97 9.37
CA ASN A 316 -7.41 -2.84 8.33
C ASN A 316 -7.26 -1.36 7.96
N VAL A 317 -6.08 -0.98 7.51
CA VAL A 317 -5.75 0.42 7.21
C VAL A 317 -5.34 0.55 5.76
N MET A 318 -5.79 1.61 5.09
CA MET A 318 -5.35 1.98 3.75
C MET A 318 -4.76 3.38 3.80
N ILE A 319 -3.60 3.57 3.17
CA ILE A 319 -3.03 4.90 2.96
C ILE A 319 -3.12 5.21 1.48
N SER A 320 -3.62 6.40 1.13
CA SER A 320 -3.85 6.76 -0.27
C SER A 320 -3.51 8.21 -0.58
N ASN A 321 -3.18 8.52 -1.83
CA ASN A 321 -3.09 9.91 -2.31
C ASN A 321 -4.38 10.38 -3.03
N TYR A 322 -5.49 9.63 -2.92
CA TYR A 322 -6.75 9.95 -3.59
C TYR A 322 -7.50 11.10 -2.92
N SER A 323 -7.39 12.28 -3.51
CA SER A 323 -8.16 13.46 -3.06
C SER A 323 -9.67 13.29 -3.25
N TYR A 324 -10.10 12.69 -4.36
CA TYR A 324 -11.51 12.53 -4.71
C TYR A 324 -12.04 11.11 -4.47
N PHE A 325 -13.30 11.00 -4.04
CA PHE A 325 -13.95 9.70 -3.84
C PHE A 325 -14.16 8.93 -5.15
N TYR A 326 -14.33 9.61 -6.30
CA TYR A 326 -14.46 8.91 -7.57
C TYR A 326 -13.16 8.17 -7.94
N ARG A 327 -11.97 8.76 -7.67
CA ARG A 327 -10.68 8.09 -7.85
C ARG A 327 -10.52 6.89 -6.93
N LEU A 328 -10.97 7.01 -5.68
CA LEU A 328 -10.99 5.89 -4.74
C LEU A 328 -11.90 4.75 -5.24
N SER A 329 -13.07 5.08 -5.78
CA SER A 329 -13.97 4.09 -6.41
C SER A 329 -13.32 3.41 -7.61
N GLU A 330 -12.70 4.16 -8.51
CA GLU A 330 -11.98 3.61 -9.67
C GLU A 330 -10.86 2.65 -9.26
N TYR A 331 -10.07 3.05 -8.27
CA TYR A 331 -9.02 2.21 -7.71
C TYR A 331 -9.55 0.88 -7.19
N PHE A 332 -10.64 0.88 -6.43
CA PHE A 332 -11.24 -0.38 -5.97
C PHE A 332 -11.82 -1.22 -7.11
N ASN A 333 -12.42 -0.58 -8.12
CA ASN A 333 -13.02 -1.25 -9.27
C ASN A 333 -12.01 -1.92 -10.22
N GLN A 334 -10.71 -1.61 -10.10
CA GLN A 334 -9.68 -2.31 -10.88
C GLN A 334 -9.44 -3.75 -10.37
N PHE A 335 -9.88 -4.06 -9.16
CA PHE A 335 -9.76 -5.38 -8.53
C PHE A 335 -11.05 -6.18 -8.64
N SER A 336 -10.95 -7.50 -8.48
CA SER A 336 -12.11 -8.40 -8.47
C SER A 336 -12.83 -8.34 -7.11
N ILE A 337 -13.65 -7.32 -6.90
CA ILE A 337 -14.43 -7.11 -5.66
C ILE A 337 -15.92 -7.41 -5.86
N ASN A 338 -16.65 -7.73 -4.79
CA ASN A 338 -18.09 -8.01 -4.86
C ASN A 338 -18.92 -6.73 -4.69
N LYS A 339 -18.69 -6.00 -3.59
CA LYS A 339 -19.42 -4.77 -3.21
C LYS A 339 -18.42 -3.73 -2.70
N LEU A 340 -18.70 -2.46 -2.96
CA LEU A 340 -18.01 -1.33 -2.33
C LEU A 340 -19.02 -0.42 -1.61
N ARG A 341 -18.82 -0.19 -0.32
CA ARG A 341 -19.60 0.72 0.51
C ARG A 341 -18.67 1.78 1.09
N LEU A 342 -18.80 2.99 0.57
CA LEU A 342 -18.02 4.13 1.05
C LEU A 342 -18.80 4.82 2.16
N VAL A 343 -18.25 4.88 3.36
CA VAL A 343 -18.91 5.50 4.52
C VAL A 343 -18.46 6.94 4.65
N ILE A 344 -19.42 7.86 4.65
CA ILE A 344 -19.18 9.30 4.76
C ILE A 344 -20.18 9.95 5.73
N GLY A 345 -19.83 11.09 6.32
CA GLY A 345 -20.77 11.90 7.08
C GLY A 345 -21.47 12.96 6.21
N ILE A 346 -22.54 13.56 6.73
CA ILE A 346 -23.24 14.68 6.09
C ILE A 346 -22.31 15.83 5.66
N PRO A 347 -21.34 16.29 6.46
CA PRO A 347 -20.44 17.37 6.03
C PRO A 347 -19.61 17.01 4.80
N THR A 348 -19.25 15.73 4.64
CA THR A 348 -18.52 15.26 3.45
C THR A 348 -19.45 15.24 2.25
N LEU A 349 -20.68 14.73 2.41
CA LEU A 349 -21.67 14.71 1.33
C LEU A 349 -22.05 16.12 0.86
N GLU A 350 -22.20 17.08 1.79
CA GLU A 350 -22.39 18.50 1.51
C GLU A 350 -21.29 19.07 0.60
N ASN A 351 -20.04 18.60 0.73
CA ASN A 351 -18.94 19.01 -0.16
C ASN A 351 -18.97 18.29 -1.51
N LEU A 352 -19.36 17.01 -1.54
CA LEU A 352 -19.39 16.20 -2.78
C LEU A 352 -20.45 16.66 -3.77
N VAL A 353 -21.48 17.38 -3.33
CA VAL A 353 -22.53 17.90 -4.22
C VAL A 353 -22.23 19.32 -4.73
N GLN A 354 -21.09 19.92 -4.35
CA GLN A 354 -20.75 21.29 -4.76
C GLN A 354 -19.85 21.30 -5.99
N ASP A 355 -20.25 22.05 -7.02
CA ASP A 355 -19.48 22.18 -8.28
C ASP A 355 -18.03 22.65 -8.07
N LYS A 356 -17.80 23.53 -7.08
CA LYS A 356 -16.45 24.03 -6.75
C LYS A 356 -15.45 22.93 -6.37
N TYR A 357 -15.94 21.76 -5.97
CA TYR A 357 -15.10 20.62 -5.58
C TYR A 357 -14.57 19.85 -6.81
N TYR A 358 -15.12 20.09 -8.00
CA TYR A 358 -14.77 19.41 -9.25
C TYR A 358 -14.42 20.39 -10.38
N SER A 359 -13.84 21.54 -10.04
CA SER A 359 -13.47 22.57 -11.03
C SER A 359 -12.39 22.10 -12.02
N ASP A 360 -11.68 21.01 -11.72
CA ASP A 360 -10.70 20.36 -12.58
C ASP A 360 -11.32 19.34 -13.57
N LEU A 361 -12.63 19.07 -13.47
CA LEU A 361 -13.36 18.16 -14.35
C LEU A 361 -14.24 18.94 -15.33
N GLY A 362 -14.12 18.61 -16.63
CA GLY A 362 -14.91 19.25 -17.68
C GLY A 362 -16.43 19.04 -17.49
N GLY A 363 -16.85 17.90 -16.94
CA GLY A 363 -18.25 17.62 -16.62
C GLY A 363 -18.67 17.85 -15.15
N GLY A 364 -17.81 18.46 -14.32
CA GLY A 364 -18.13 18.81 -12.93
C GLY A 364 -18.68 17.65 -12.08
N VAL A 365 -19.74 17.93 -11.31
CA VAL A 365 -20.41 16.93 -10.44
C VAL A 365 -20.95 15.74 -11.23
N LEU A 366 -21.49 15.96 -12.43
CA LEU A 366 -22.07 14.89 -13.25
C LEU A 366 -21.00 13.86 -13.64
N GLU A 367 -19.83 14.32 -14.12
CA GLU A 367 -18.71 13.44 -14.43
C GLU A 367 -18.20 12.72 -13.18
N ALA A 368 -18.00 13.45 -12.08
CA ALA A 368 -17.52 12.87 -10.83
C ALA A 368 -18.45 11.77 -10.29
N PHE A 369 -19.77 12.00 -10.34
CA PHE A 369 -20.76 11.05 -9.83
C PHE A 369 -20.92 9.85 -10.77
N GLY A 370 -20.84 10.06 -12.09
CA GLY A 370 -20.80 8.96 -13.07
C GLY A 370 -19.64 8.01 -12.83
N ARG A 371 -18.46 8.54 -12.50
CA ARG A 371 -17.26 7.75 -12.17
C ARG A 371 -17.33 7.12 -10.77
N LEU A 372 -17.90 7.82 -9.79
CA LEU A 372 -18.06 7.34 -8.41
C LEU A 372 -18.99 6.13 -8.34
N PHE A 373 -20.18 6.22 -8.94
CA PHE A 373 -21.26 5.25 -8.75
C PHE A 373 -21.26 4.11 -9.77
N ASN A 374 -20.14 3.39 -9.85
CA ASN A 374 -20.07 2.13 -10.58
C ASN A 374 -21.12 1.12 -10.05
N LYS A 375 -21.41 0.05 -10.81
CA LYS A 375 -22.53 -0.87 -10.57
C LYS A 375 -22.62 -1.35 -9.12
N ASN A 376 -21.48 -1.69 -8.51
CA ASN A 376 -21.41 -2.31 -7.18
C ASN A 376 -21.08 -1.33 -6.04
N VAL A 377 -21.12 -0.01 -6.29
CA VAL A 377 -20.76 1.04 -5.33
C VAL A 377 -22.00 1.69 -4.72
N LYS A 378 -21.98 1.91 -3.40
CA LYS A 378 -22.92 2.76 -2.67
C LYS A 378 -22.19 3.68 -1.69
N LEU A 379 -22.77 4.85 -1.43
CA LEU A 379 -22.42 5.70 -0.30
C LEU A 379 -23.33 5.38 0.90
N TYR A 380 -22.72 5.06 2.03
CA TYR A 380 -23.39 5.00 3.32
C TYR A 380 -23.19 6.33 4.03
N VAL A 381 -24.29 7.06 4.22
CA VAL A 381 -24.29 8.41 4.75
C VAL A 381 -24.66 8.38 6.23
N TYR A 382 -23.68 8.67 7.08
CA TYR A 382 -23.89 8.76 8.52
C TYR A 382 -24.60 10.08 8.88
N PRO A 383 -25.81 10.02 9.48
CA PRO A 383 -26.59 11.21 9.80
C PRO A 383 -25.93 12.12 10.83
N LEU A 384 -26.26 13.41 10.75
CA LEU A 384 -25.78 14.45 11.65
C LEU A 384 -26.95 15.13 12.36
N ILE A 385 -26.92 15.17 13.69
CA ILE A 385 -27.86 16.01 14.45
C ILE A 385 -27.28 17.42 14.56
N LYS A 386 -27.98 18.42 14.01
CA LYS A 386 -27.63 19.85 14.13
C LYS A 386 -28.86 20.63 14.56
N ASN A 387 -28.74 21.44 15.61
CA ASN A 387 -29.85 22.24 16.17
C ASN A 387 -31.13 21.41 16.47
N LYS A 388 -30.97 20.24 17.11
CA LYS A 388 -32.05 19.28 17.39
C LYS A 388 -32.78 18.72 16.16
N ARG A 389 -32.28 18.97 14.95
CA ARG A 389 -32.81 18.40 13.70
C ARG A 389 -31.86 17.35 13.16
N LEU A 390 -32.42 16.21 12.74
CA LEU A 390 -31.67 15.16 12.06
C LEU A 390 -31.46 15.57 10.60
N LYS A 391 -30.21 15.73 10.19
CA LYS A 391 -29.84 15.81 8.78
C LYS A 391 -29.45 14.43 8.28
N THR A 392 -30.04 14.03 7.17
CA THR A 392 -29.71 12.80 6.43
C THR A 392 -29.39 13.17 4.97
N GLY A 393 -28.81 12.26 4.21
CA GLY A 393 -28.58 12.42 2.77
C GLY A 393 -29.88 12.66 2.01
N ARG A 394 -30.97 11.93 2.35
CA ARG A 394 -32.29 12.19 1.74
C ARG A 394 -32.81 13.61 1.97
N LEU A 395 -32.41 14.26 3.08
CA LEU A 395 -32.84 15.62 3.45
C LEU A 395 -31.82 16.70 3.06
N LEU A 396 -30.79 16.35 2.30
CA LEU A 396 -29.78 17.31 1.86
C LEU A 396 -30.36 18.25 0.80
N ASN A 397 -30.20 19.56 1.01
CA ASN A 397 -30.52 20.54 -0.03
C ASN A 397 -29.37 20.57 -1.05
N VAL A 398 -29.69 20.29 -2.30
CA VAL A 398 -28.75 20.28 -3.42
C VAL A 398 -29.16 21.35 -4.43
N ASP A 399 -28.21 21.84 -5.21
CA ASP A 399 -28.47 22.87 -6.23
C ASP A 399 -29.39 22.31 -7.34
N GLU A 400 -30.19 23.19 -7.95
CA GLU A 400 -31.24 22.81 -8.92
C GLU A 400 -30.67 22.02 -10.11
N ASN A 401 -29.46 22.36 -10.56
CA ASN A 401 -28.77 21.74 -11.69
C ASN A 401 -28.44 20.25 -11.46
N ILE A 402 -28.28 19.80 -10.21
CA ILE A 402 -27.96 18.41 -9.87
C ILE A 402 -29.11 17.69 -9.16
N PHE A 403 -30.24 18.37 -8.92
CA PHE A 403 -31.37 17.82 -8.17
C PHE A 403 -31.85 16.48 -8.72
N TYR A 404 -32.12 16.38 -10.02
CA TYR A 404 -32.62 15.14 -10.63
C TYR A 404 -31.58 14.01 -10.60
N LEU A 405 -30.30 14.33 -10.77
CA LEU A 405 -29.22 13.35 -10.62
C LEU A 405 -29.18 12.81 -9.19
N TYR A 406 -29.28 13.70 -8.20
CA TYR A 406 -29.26 13.31 -6.79
C TYR A 406 -30.47 12.44 -6.42
N GLN A 407 -31.67 12.80 -6.88
CA GLN A 407 -32.88 11.99 -6.69
C GLN A 407 -32.75 10.61 -7.36
N HIS A 408 -32.18 10.55 -8.57
CA HIS A 408 -31.90 9.27 -9.22
C HIS A 408 -30.98 8.39 -8.36
N LEU A 409 -29.91 8.96 -7.78
CA LEU A 409 -28.99 8.21 -6.91
C LEU A 409 -29.65 7.72 -5.61
N LEU A 410 -30.54 8.52 -5.02
CA LEU A 410 -31.33 8.12 -3.84
C LEU A 410 -32.31 6.99 -4.17
N ASN A 411 -33.02 7.10 -5.31
CA ASN A 411 -34.04 6.14 -5.71
C ASN A 411 -33.46 4.78 -6.17
N ASN A 412 -32.19 4.77 -6.58
CA ASN A 412 -31.47 3.56 -6.99
C ASN A 412 -30.55 3.02 -5.88
N ASP A 413 -30.76 3.42 -4.62
CA ASP A 413 -29.97 3.01 -3.45
C ASP A 413 -28.45 3.21 -3.62
N LYS A 414 -28.05 4.22 -4.40
CA LYS A 414 -26.65 4.61 -4.54
C LYS A 414 -26.21 5.45 -3.36
N ILE A 415 -27.11 6.28 -2.82
CA ILE A 415 -26.90 7.03 -1.58
C ILE A 415 -27.89 6.49 -0.55
N VAL A 416 -27.37 5.89 0.52
CA VAL A 416 -28.18 5.23 1.55
C VAL A 416 -27.86 5.84 2.90
N ASP A 417 -28.89 6.35 3.57
CA ASP A 417 -28.77 6.85 4.93
C ASP A 417 -28.51 5.69 5.90
N MET A 418 -27.55 5.87 6.79
CA MET A 418 -27.27 4.88 7.83
C MET A 418 -28.34 4.96 8.92
N GLU A 419 -28.79 3.80 9.39
CA GLU A 419 -29.85 3.65 10.40
C GLU A 419 -29.31 3.04 11.70
N ASP A 420 -30.12 3.00 12.76
CA ASP A 420 -29.75 2.37 14.05
C ASP A 420 -28.43 2.88 14.67
N MET A 421 -28.09 4.16 14.46
CA MET A 421 -26.89 4.78 15.02
C MET A 421 -27.05 5.15 16.49
N ASN A 422 -25.94 5.19 17.23
CA ASN A 422 -25.97 5.61 18.62
C ASN A 422 -26.05 7.14 18.72
N ARG A 423 -27.25 7.64 19.04
CA ARG A 423 -27.52 9.09 19.15
C ARG A 423 -26.71 9.78 20.24
N ALA A 424 -26.24 9.06 21.25
CA ALA A 424 -25.51 9.69 22.35
C ALA A 424 -24.11 10.16 21.92
N TRP A 425 -23.55 9.61 20.83
CA TRP A 425 -22.21 9.99 20.35
C TRP A 425 -22.25 11.16 19.35
N GLN A 426 -23.45 11.63 19.00
CA GLN A 426 -23.64 12.74 18.07
C GLN A 426 -23.00 14.03 18.59
N GLY A 427 -22.45 14.84 17.67
CA GLY A 427 -21.78 16.09 18.01
C GLY A 427 -20.32 15.95 18.49
N ILE A 428 -19.78 14.72 18.55
CA ILE A 428 -18.34 14.51 18.80
C ILE A 428 -17.57 14.69 17.49
N PHE A 429 -16.75 15.74 17.40
CA PHE A 429 -15.85 15.94 16.27
C PHE A 429 -14.41 15.60 16.66
N ALA A 430 -13.71 14.84 15.81
CA ALA A 430 -12.33 14.43 16.07
C ALA A 430 -11.37 15.61 16.26
N ARG A 431 -11.60 16.73 15.56
CA ARG A 431 -10.81 17.96 15.71
C ARG A 431 -10.94 18.59 17.10
N ASP A 432 -12.13 18.51 17.70
CA ASP A 432 -12.39 19.09 19.02
C ASP A 432 -11.71 18.21 20.08
N VAL A 433 -11.85 16.89 19.96
CA VAL A 433 -11.15 15.90 20.82
C VAL A 433 -9.63 16.07 20.73
N LEU A 434 -9.08 16.26 19.52
CA LEU A 434 -7.65 16.52 19.35
C LEU A 434 -7.20 17.82 20.03
N ASN A 435 -8.02 18.88 19.97
CA ASN A 435 -7.73 20.12 20.65
C ASN A 435 -7.71 19.92 22.17
N MET A 436 -8.72 19.24 22.72
CA MET A 436 -8.80 18.91 24.15
C MET A 436 -7.56 18.15 24.64
N ILE A 437 -7.09 17.15 23.88
CA ILE A 437 -5.88 16.38 24.20
C ILE A 437 -4.64 17.30 24.28
N LYS A 438 -4.49 18.22 23.32
CA LYS A 438 -3.34 19.14 23.26
C LYS A 438 -3.35 20.20 24.34
N THR A 439 -4.53 20.69 24.73
CA THR A 439 -4.70 21.72 25.75
C THR A 439 -4.78 21.14 27.16
N GLY A 440 -4.94 19.83 27.30
CA GLY A 440 -5.15 19.17 28.59
C GLY A 440 -6.56 19.40 29.16
N GLU A 441 -7.54 19.70 28.30
CA GLU A 441 -8.94 19.85 28.68
C GLU A 441 -9.54 18.49 29.03
N ALA A 442 -10.18 18.36 30.20
CA ALA A 442 -10.75 17.11 30.68
C ALA A 442 -11.99 16.65 29.87
N GLY A 443 -12.28 15.34 29.91
CA GLY A 443 -13.51 14.77 29.33
C GLY A 443 -13.39 14.33 27.87
N TRP A 444 -12.19 14.39 27.29
CA TRP A 444 -11.93 13.85 25.95
C TRP A 444 -11.90 12.32 25.95
N GLU A 445 -11.54 11.70 27.07
CA GLU A 445 -11.50 10.26 27.28
C GLU A 445 -12.88 9.63 27.08
N GLU A 446 -13.93 10.32 27.51
CA GLU A 446 -15.33 9.91 27.36
C GLU A 446 -15.84 10.00 25.91
N LYS A 447 -15.10 10.68 25.03
CA LYS A 447 -15.45 10.87 23.61
C LYS A 447 -14.78 9.83 22.70
N THR A 448 -13.93 8.95 23.26
CA THR A 448 -13.18 7.93 22.52
C THR A 448 -13.38 6.54 23.17
N PRO A 449 -13.26 5.44 22.40
CA PRO A 449 -13.26 4.11 22.99
C PRO A 449 -12.19 3.99 24.10
N ARG A 450 -12.52 3.32 25.21
CA ARG A 450 -11.60 3.18 26.37
C ARG A 450 -10.20 2.68 26.01
N PHE A 451 -10.12 1.75 25.06
CA PHE A 451 -8.84 1.27 24.53
C PHE A 451 -7.98 2.42 23.95
N VAL A 452 -8.61 3.31 23.18
CA VAL A 452 -7.96 4.44 22.51
C VAL A 452 -7.45 5.46 23.52
N SER A 453 -8.27 5.88 24.48
CA SER A 453 -7.84 6.83 25.51
C SER A 453 -6.70 6.29 26.36
N ASN A 454 -6.79 5.02 26.80
CA ASN A 454 -5.71 4.36 27.53
C ASN A 454 -4.41 4.32 26.72
N TYR A 455 -4.50 3.99 25.42
CA TYR A 455 -3.34 3.92 24.54
C TYR A 455 -2.68 5.29 24.33
N ILE A 456 -3.47 6.36 24.18
CA ILE A 456 -2.98 7.74 24.04
C ILE A 456 -2.27 8.20 25.32
N ILE A 457 -2.86 7.97 26.50
CA ILE A 457 -2.30 8.36 27.79
C ILE A 457 -1.00 7.60 28.05
N LYS A 458 -0.99 6.29 27.83
CA LYS A 458 0.18 5.42 28.07
C LYS A 458 1.38 5.86 27.23
N ASN A 459 1.17 6.17 25.96
CA ASN A 459 2.23 6.43 24.98
C ASN A 459 2.50 7.92 24.71
N GLY A 460 1.78 8.84 25.37
CA GLY A 460 1.94 10.28 25.20
C GLY A 460 1.70 10.75 23.77
N LEU A 461 0.60 10.32 23.16
CA LEU A 461 0.30 10.53 21.73
C LEU A 461 -0.52 11.80 21.49
N PHE A 462 -0.52 12.27 20.24
CA PHE A 462 -1.34 13.41 19.78
C PHE A 462 -1.14 14.72 20.55
N GLY A 463 0.02 14.90 21.18
CA GLY A 463 0.35 16.07 21.99
C GLY A 463 -0.11 15.99 23.44
N TYR A 464 -0.58 14.82 23.91
CA TYR A 464 -0.90 14.59 25.31
C TYR A 464 0.33 14.84 26.20
N LYS A 465 0.19 15.74 27.17
CA LYS A 465 1.20 16.00 28.19
C LYS A 465 0.73 15.34 29.48
N LYS A 466 1.55 14.45 30.04
CA LYS A 466 1.27 13.90 31.37
C LYS A 466 1.12 15.07 32.37
N PRO A 467 0.09 15.05 33.23
CA PRO A 467 0.04 15.99 34.35
C PRO A 467 1.37 15.91 35.11
N LYS A 468 1.99 17.06 35.40
CA LYS A 468 3.13 17.06 36.33
C LYS A 468 2.64 16.50 37.66
N GLU A 469 3.25 15.43 38.14
CA GLU A 469 3.08 15.01 39.53
C GLU A 469 3.49 16.20 40.41
N LEU A 470 2.55 16.64 41.25
CA LEU A 470 2.72 17.76 42.19
C LEU A 470 3.45 17.30 43.45
#